data_AF-A0A212J3A4-F1
#
_entry.id   AF-A0A212J3A4-F1
#
_cell.length_a   1.000
_cell.length_b   1.000
_cell.length_c   1.000
_cell.angle_alpha   90.00
_cell.angle_beta   90.00
_cell.angle_gamma   90.00
#
_symmetry.space_group_name_H-M   'P 1'
#
loop_
_entity.id
_entity.type
_entity.pdbx_description
1 polymer ?
#
loop_
_entity_poly.entity_id
_entity_poly.type
_entity_poly.pdbx_seq_one_letter_code
_entity_poly.pdbx_strand_id
1 'polypeptide(L)' 'MAKKQAQAADLKADKGPNPVVRFTRYVEDAKAELRKVTWPTLQETRKATLAVLGFVAVMAVILGLVDFGLSSLIKTLLS' A
#
# COMPACT_ATOMS: atom_id res chain seq x y z
N MET A 1 49.18 -27.83 25.36
CA MET A 1 47.86 -27.44 25.91
C MET A 1 47.30 -26.12 25.36
N ALA A 2 48.09 -25.30 24.64
CA ALA A 2 47.60 -24.02 24.07
C ALA A 2 46.69 -24.14 22.82
N LYS A 3 46.77 -25.25 22.06
CA LYS A 3 46.02 -25.41 20.81
C LYS A 3 44.49 -25.62 21.01
N LYS A 4 44.06 -26.02 22.21
CA LYS A 4 42.65 -26.30 22.54
C LYS A 4 41.84 -25.02 22.88
N GLN A 5 42.51 -23.92 23.24
CA GLN A 5 41.84 -22.66 23.58
C GLN A 5 41.59 -21.77 22.36
N ALA A 6 42.48 -21.78 21.36
CA ALA A 6 42.26 -21.08 20.10
C ALA A 6 41.10 -21.70 19.27
N GLN A 7 40.95 -23.04 19.30
CA GLN A 7 39.90 -23.75 18.57
C GLN A 7 38.51 -23.66 19.22
N ALA A 8 38.42 -23.31 20.51
CA ALA A 8 37.16 -23.14 21.23
C ALA A 8 36.49 -21.77 20.98
N ALA A 9 37.24 -20.79 20.45
CA ALA A 9 36.72 -19.47 20.07
C ALA A 9 36.14 -19.49 18.64
N ASP A 10 36.72 -20.31 17.75
CA ASP A 10 36.35 -20.39 16.34
C ASP A 10 35.03 -21.17 16.11
N LEU A 11 34.73 -22.17 16.96
CA LEU A 11 33.48 -22.95 16.92
C LEU A 11 32.22 -22.18 17.34
N LYS A 12 32.35 -20.92 17.79
CA LYS A 12 31.21 -20.04 18.12
C LYS A 12 30.90 -19.02 17.02
N ALA A 13 31.60 -19.10 15.88
CA ALA A 13 31.38 -18.23 14.74
C ALA A 13 30.29 -18.75 13.79
N ASP A 14 29.82 -19.99 13.95
CA ASP A 14 28.79 -20.57 13.07
C ASP A 14 27.48 -20.82 13.82
N LYS A 15 26.85 -19.73 14.28
CA LYS A 15 25.41 -19.74 14.47
C LYS A 15 24.83 -19.24 13.15
N GLY A 16 24.54 -20.18 12.24
CA GLY A 16 23.87 -19.90 10.96
C GLY A 16 22.77 -18.86 11.16
N PRO A 17 22.58 -17.93 10.21
CA PRO A 17 21.98 -16.63 10.44
C PRO A 17 20.67 -16.79 11.21
N ASN A 18 20.68 -16.42 12.49
CA ASN A 18 19.52 -16.52 13.36
C ASN A 18 18.33 -15.89 12.61
N PRO A 19 17.23 -16.61 12.37
CA PRO A 19 16.10 -16.11 11.59
C PRO A 19 15.55 -14.81 12.18
N VAL A 20 15.70 -14.63 13.49
CA VAL A 20 15.40 -13.39 14.23
C VAL A 20 16.27 -12.22 13.75
N VAL A 21 17.57 -12.43 13.51
CA VAL A 21 18.50 -11.37 13.04
C VAL A 21 18.22 -11.01 11.58
N ARG A 22 17.80 -11.97 10.75
CA ARG A 22 17.31 -11.69 9.38
C ARG A 22 16.01 -10.89 9.40
N PHE A 23 15.08 -11.24 10.29
CA PHE A 23 13.82 -10.52 10.43
C PHE A 23 14.03 -9.09 10.93
N THR A 24 14.89 -8.87 11.93
CA THR A 24 15.18 -7.51 12.41
C THR A 24 15.83 -6.65 11.32
N ARG A 25 16.77 -7.22 10.55
CA ARG A 25 17.33 -6.54 9.36
C ARG A 25 16.26 -6.20 8.33
N TYR A 26 15.36 -7.13 8.03
CA TYR A 26 14.26 -6.90 7.09
C TYR A 26 13.32 -5.76 7.55
N VAL A 27 13.00 -5.68 8.85
CA VAL A 27 12.19 -4.57 9.39
C VAL A 27 12.97 -3.25 9.34
N GLU A 28 14.27 -3.27 9.58
CA GLU A 28 15.13 -2.09 9.50
C GLU A 28 15.24 -1.56 8.06
N ASP A 29 15.46 -2.47 7.10
CA ASP A 29 15.46 -2.19 5.66
C ASP A 29 14.09 -1.66 5.20
N ALA A 30 12.98 -2.29 5.62
CA ALA A 30 11.63 -1.84 5.33
C ALA A 30 11.34 -0.45 5.91
N LYS A 31 11.82 -0.15 7.12
CA LYS A 31 11.69 1.18 7.73
C LYS A 31 12.50 2.24 6.96
N ALA A 32 13.66 1.87 6.43
CA ALA A 32 14.46 2.75 5.58
C ALA A 32 13.75 3.03 4.23
N GLU A 33 13.12 2.02 3.63
CA GLU A 33 12.32 2.15 2.40
C GLU A 33 11.07 3.01 2.62
N LEU A 34 10.36 2.79 3.73
CA LEU A 34 9.16 3.55 4.10
C LEU A 34 9.47 5.04 4.32
N ARG A 35 10.69 5.40 4.73
CA ARG A 35 11.11 6.81 4.82
C ARG A 35 11.31 7.48 3.46
N LYS A 36 11.49 6.69 2.38
CA LYS A 36 11.51 7.20 1.00
C LYS A 36 10.10 7.43 0.44
N VAL A 37 9.07 6.89 1.09
CA VAL A 37 7.67 7.15 0.70
C VAL A 37 7.34 8.58 1.09
N THR A 38 7.29 9.46 0.09
CA THR A 38 6.84 10.83 0.23
C THR A 38 5.33 10.82 0.46
N TRP A 39 4.92 10.76 1.72
CA TRP A 39 3.51 10.89 2.06
C TRP A 39 3.03 12.28 1.64
N PRO A 40 1.99 12.35 0.81
CA PRO A 40 1.46 13.63 0.34
C PRO A 40 0.99 14.45 1.54
N THR A 41 1.12 15.77 1.41
CA THR A 41 0.64 16.67 2.46
C THR A 41 -0.88 16.56 2.58
N LEU A 42 -1.42 16.74 3.78
CA LEU A 42 -2.89 16.67 4.01
C LEU A 42 -3.67 17.59 3.06
N GLN A 43 -3.06 18.69 2.63
CA GLN A 43 -3.67 19.61 1.66
C GLN A 43 -3.77 19.02 0.26
N GLU A 44 -2.74 18.32 -0.21
CA GLU A 44 -2.75 17.65 -1.52
C GLU A 44 -3.75 16.49 -1.53
N THR A 45 -3.78 15.69 -0.46
CA THR A 45 -4.77 14.62 -0.29
C THR A 45 -6.20 15.18 -0.35
N ARG A 46 -6.48 16.30 0.33
CA ARG A 46 -7.80 16.93 0.28
C ARG A 46 -8.16 17.43 -1.11
N LYS A 47 -7.21 18.04 -1.83
CA LYS A 47 -7.42 18.49 -3.23
C LYS A 47 -7.73 17.32 -4.15
N ALA A 48 -6.96 16.23 -4.04
CA ALA A 48 -7.18 15.02 -4.82
C ALA A 48 -8.56 14.40 -4.54
N THR A 49 -8.95 14.26 -3.26
CA THR A 49 -10.27 13.73 -2.89
C THR A 49 -11.41 14.62 -3.39
N LEU A 50 -11.28 15.96 -3.29
CA LEU A 50 -12.29 16.88 -3.82
C LEU A 50 -12.42 16.80 -5.35
N ALA A 51 -11.30 16.65 -6.06
CA ALA A 51 -11.30 16.47 -7.51
C ALA A 51 -12.04 15.18 -7.91
N VAL A 52 -11.75 14.06 -7.23
CA VAL A 52 -12.45 12.78 -7.47
C VAL A 52 -13.94 12.90 -7.13
N LEU A 53 -14.28 13.56 -6.03
CA LEU A 53 -15.68 13.76 -5.63
C LEU A 53 -16.46 14.57 -6.68
N GLY A 54 -15.84 15.63 -7.23
CA GLY A 54 -16.43 16.40 -8.33
C GLY A 54 -16.61 15.57 -9.60
N PHE A 55 -15.60 14.76 -9.96
CA PHE A 55 -15.69 13.85 -11.11
C PHE A 55 -16.83 12.83 -10.95
N VAL A 56 -16.94 12.20 -9.78
CA VAL A 56 -18.01 11.24 -9.48
C VAL A 56 -19.38 11.91 -9.52
N ALA A 57 -19.52 13.14 -9.00
CA ALA A 57 -20.78 13.88 -9.04
C ALA A 57 -21.23 14.13 -10.49
N VAL A 58 -20.32 14.53 -11.38
CA VAL A 58 -20.64 14.74 -12.80
C VAL A 58 -21.05 13.42 -13.48
N MET A 59 -20.30 12.34 -13.25
CA MET A 59 -20.65 11.01 -13.79
C MET A 59 -22.01 10.54 -13.30
N ALA A 60 -22.33 10.74 -12.02
CA ALA A 60 -23.61 10.35 -11.44
C ALA A 60 -24.79 11.11 -12.07
N VAL A 61 -24.63 12.41 -12.36
CA VAL A 61 -25.66 13.20 -13.06
C VAL A 61 -25.87 12.70 -14.48
N ILE A 62 -24.80 12.44 -15.22
CA ILE A 62 -24.89 11.95 -16.61
C ILE A 62 -25.58 10.60 -16.65
N LEU A 63 -25.11 9.63 -15.85
CA LEU A 63 -25.69 8.30 -15.79
C LEU A 63 -27.14 8.36 -15.33
N GLY A 64 -27.44 9.10 -14.26
CA GLY A 64 -28.81 9.27 -13.78
C GLY A 64 -29.76 9.86 -14.81
N LEU A 65 -29.30 10.81 -15.65
CA LEU A 65 -30.09 11.34 -16.76
C LEU A 65 -30.39 10.25 -17.81
N VAL A 66 -29.37 9.47 -18.16
CA VAL A 66 -29.49 8.38 -19.14
C VAL A 66 -30.42 7.29 -18.62
N ASP A 67 -30.27 6.88 -17.37
CA ASP A 67 -31.12 5.90 -16.70
C ASP A 67 -32.58 6.36 -16.66
N PHE A 68 -32.82 7.64 -16.35
CA PHE A 68 -34.17 8.22 -16.35
C PHE A 68 -34.77 8.32 -17.77
N GLY A 69 -33.96 8.70 -18.75
CA GLY A 69 -34.34 8.75 -20.16
C GLY A 69 -34.71 7.38 -20.71
N LEU A 70 -33.86 6.37 -20.49
CA LEU A 70 -34.14 4.99 -20.89
C LEU A 70 -35.37 4.44 -20.17
N SER A 71 -35.51 4.67 -18.87
CA SER A 71 -36.66 4.19 -18.10
C SER A 71 -37.98 4.76 -18.63
N SER A 72 -37.98 6.04 -19.00
CA SER A 72 -39.15 6.69 -19.60
C SER A 72 -39.45 6.13 -20.98
N LEU A 73 -38.44 5.92 -21.81
CA LEU A 73 -38.59 5.34 -23.16
C LEU A 73 -39.14 3.90 -23.10
N ILE A 74 -38.62 3.07 -22.19
CA ILE A 74 -39.09 1.69 -22.00
C ILE A 74 -40.55 1.70 -21.53
N LYS A 75 -40.93 2.60 -20.62
CA LYS A 75 -42.33 2.74 -20.18
C LYS A 75 -43.27 3.12 -21.33
N THR A 76 -42.84 4.00 -22.23
CA THR A 76 -43.62 4.39 -23.41
C THR A 76 -43.72 3.26 -24.44
N LEU A 77 -42.72 2.38 -24.54
CA LEU A 77 -42.73 1.25 -25.48
C LEU A 77 -43.51 0.03 -24.98
N LEU A 78 -43.57 -0.17 -23.65
CA LEU A 78 -44.29 -1.28 -23.03
C LEU A 78 -45.78 -0.98 -22.78
N SER A 79 -46.16 0.29 -22.80
CA SER A 79 -47.56 0.75 -22.74
C SER A 79 -48.16 0.91 -24.13
#